data_AF-A0A564Q808-F1
#
_entry.id   AF-A0A564Q808-F1
#
_cell.length_a   1.000
_cell.length_b   1.000
_cell.length_c   1.000
_cell.angle_alpha   90.00
_cell.angle_beta   90.00
_cell.angle_gamma   90.00
#
_symmetry.space_group_name_H-M   'P 1'
#
loop_
_entity.id
_entity.type
_entity.pdbx_description
1 polymer ?
#
loop_
_entity_poly.entity_id
_entity_poly.type
_entity_poly.pdbx_seq_one_letter_code
_entity_poly.pdbx_strand_id
1 'polypeptide(L)' 'MMRIPNAPDYVEGVINLRGQVTTVINLRKRLGFPDKDKERESGEKIIVVEYEEVSIGMVVERRKRRKIPFF' A
#
# COMPACT_ATOMS: atom_id res chain seq x y z
N MET A 1 -3.32 8.21 -9.23
CA MET A 1 -1.87 8.05 -8.98
C MET A 1 -1.12 8.19 -10.30
N MET A 2 0.08 8.75 -10.29
CA MET A 2 0.98 8.80 -11.44
C MET A 2 2.02 7.69 -11.32
N ARG A 3 2.22 6.91 -12.37
CA ARG A 3 3.19 5.81 -12.39
C ARG A 3 4.61 6.35 -12.49
N ILE A 4 5.55 5.67 -11.83
CA ILE A 4 6.99 5.96 -11.91
C ILE A 4 7.62 4.96 -12.90
N PRO A 5 8.26 5.42 -13.98
CA PRO A 5 8.99 4.54 -14.91
C PRO A 5 10.10 3.77 -14.20
N ASN A 6 10.30 2.49 -14.56
CA ASN A 6 11.31 1.60 -13.99
C ASN A 6 11.24 1.40 -12.46
N ALA A 7 10.11 1.74 -11.83
CA ALA A 7 9.93 1.48 -10.42
C ALA A 7 9.69 -0.02 -10.17
N PRO A 8 10.06 -0.52 -8.98
CA PRO A 8 9.70 -1.86 -8.56
C PRO A 8 8.19 -2.12 -8.65
N ASP A 9 7.80 -3.36 -8.87
CA ASP A 9 6.40 -3.81 -9.00
C ASP A 9 5.51 -3.47 -7.79
N TYR A 10 6.11 -3.39 -6.61
CA TYR A 10 5.47 -2.99 -5.37
C TYR A 10 5.25 -1.48 -5.24
N VAL A 11 5.75 -0.65 -6.15
CA VAL A 11 5.50 0.80 -6.18
C VAL A 11 4.31 1.06 -7.09
N GLU A 12 3.19 1.50 -6.51
CA GLU A 12 1.99 1.84 -7.28
C GLU A 12 2.14 3.20 -8.00
N GLY A 13 3.00 4.06 -7.47
CA GLY A 13 3.36 5.35 -8.06
C GLY A 13 3.43 6.45 -7.03
N VAL A 14 3.09 7.67 -7.43
CA VAL A 14 2.98 8.85 -6.55
C VAL A 14 1.57 9.41 -6.55
N ILE A 15 1.20 10.02 -5.43
CA ILE A 15 -0.02 10.81 -5.27
C ILE A 15 0.34 12.17 -4.69
N ASN A 16 -0.46 13.18 -5.01
CA ASN A 16 -0.41 14.44 -4.28
C ASN A 16 -1.30 14.28 -3.03
N LEU A 17 -0.69 14.40 -1.86
CA LEU A 17 -1.39 14.39 -0.59
C LEU A 17 -1.02 15.66 0.17
N ARG A 18 -2.02 16.49 0.49
CA ARG A 18 -1.83 17.77 1.20
C ARG A 18 -0.79 18.70 0.56
N GLY A 19 -0.69 18.70 -0.77
CA GLY A 19 0.27 19.52 -1.50
C GLY A 19 1.68 18.94 -1.58
N GLN A 20 1.92 17.77 -0.97
CA GLN A 20 3.20 17.06 -1.03
C GLN A 20 3.12 15.81 -1.91
N VAL A 21 4.18 15.55 -2.66
CA VAL A 21 4.30 14.34 -3.48
C VAL A 21 4.65 13.18 -2.56
N THR A 22 3.72 12.24 -2.42
CA THR A 22 3.85 11.05 -1.56
C THR A 22 3.98 9.81 -2.43
N THR A 23 5.03 9.01 -2.18
CA THR A 23 5.21 7.72 -2.86
C THR A 23 4.29 6.69 -2.25
N VAL A 24 3.61 5.90 -3.09
CA VAL A 24 2.66 4.87 -2.67
C VAL A 24 3.24 3.48 -2.92
N ILE A 25 3.35 2.69 -1.85
CA ILE A 25 3.87 1.33 -1.84
C ILE A 25 2.73 0.35 -1.57
N ASN A 26 2.64 -0.72 -2.36
CA ASN A 26 1.74 -1.84 -2.13
C ASN A 26 2.40 -2.85 -1.17
N LEU A 27 1.90 -2.90 0.07
CA LEU A 27 2.46 -3.81 1.07
C LEU A 27 2.23 -5.29 0.76
N ARG A 28 1.17 -5.64 0.01
CA ARG A 28 0.96 -7.04 -0.42
C ARG A 28 2.13 -7.49 -1.28
N LYS A 29 2.42 -6.73 -2.34
CA LYS A 29 3.51 -7.03 -3.27
C LYS A 29 4.87 -6.96 -2.56
N ARG A 30 5.10 -5.91 -1.77
CA ARG A 30 6.37 -5.70 -1.06
C ARG A 30 6.71 -6.84 -0.09
N LEU A 31 5.71 -7.44 0.54
CA LEU A 31 5.88 -8.54 1.48
C LEU A 31 5.71 -9.93 0.85
N GLY A 32 5.49 -10.01 -0.48
CA GLY A 32 5.36 -11.28 -1.20
C GLY A 32 4.06 -12.05 -0.92
N PHE A 33 3.00 -11.35 -0.50
CA PHE A 33 1.70 -11.99 -0.32
C PHE A 33 1.06 -12.31 -1.68
N PRO A 34 0.31 -13.43 -1.81
CA PRO A 34 -0.38 -13.78 -3.05
C PRO A 34 -1.31 -12.67 -3.52
N ASP A 35 -1.38 -12.43 -4.83
CA ASP A 35 -2.36 -11.51 -5.39
C ASP A 35 -3.79 -11.93 -5.06
N LYS A 36 -4.68 -10.95 -4.95
CA LYS A 36 -6.10 -11.21 -4.81
C LYS A 36 -6.71 -11.38 -6.19
N ASP A 37 -7.67 -12.30 -6.29
CA ASP A 37 -8.63 -12.28 -7.38
C ASP A 37 -9.30 -10.90 -7.42
N LYS A 38 -9.39 -10.32 -8.62
CA LYS A 38 -9.82 -8.93 -8.88
C LYS A 38 -11.25 -8.60 -8.41
N GLU A 39 -11.96 -9.54 -7.79
CA GLU A 39 -13.41 -9.46 -7.60
C GLU A 39 -13.90 -8.69 -6.35
N ARG A 40 -13.05 -8.18 -5.45
CA ARG A 40 -13.55 -7.44 -4.27
C ARG A 40 -12.73 -6.20 -3.92
N GLU A 41 -13.02 -5.13 -4.66
CA GLU A 41 -12.42 -3.79 -4.60
C GLU A 41 -12.93 -2.88 -3.46
N SER A 42 -13.56 -3.43 -2.42
CA SER A 42 -14.11 -2.63 -1.29
C SER A 42 -13.32 -2.89 0.00
N GLY A 43 -12.13 -2.29 0.13
CA GLY A 43 -11.38 -2.40 1.38
C GLY A 43 -9.90 -2.03 1.35
N GLU A 44 -9.40 -1.53 0.22
CA GLU A 44 -8.06 -0.95 0.17
C GLU A 44 -8.05 0.38 0.92
N LYS A 45 -7.05 0.54 1.79
CA LYS A 45 -6.82 1.76 2.55
C LYS A 45 -5.39 2.19 2.29
N ILE A 46 -5.16 3.49 2.24
CA ILE A 46 -3.82 4.05 2.22
C ILE A 46 -3.51 4.50 3.65
N ILE A 47 -2.53 3.86 4.28
CA ILE A 47 -1.93 4.35 5.52
C ILE A 47 -0.79 5.29 5.13
N VAL A 48 -0.80 6.50 5.65
CA VAL A 48 0.27 7.46 5.44
C VAL A 48 1.17 7.39 6.66
N VAL A 49 2.44 7.12 6.42
CA VAL A 49 3.48 7.08 7.44
C VAL A 49 4.41 8.26 7.19
N GLU A 50 4.59 9.08 8.22
CA GLU A 50 5.54 10.17 8.24
C GLU A 50 6.75 9.70 9.07
N TYR A 51 7.93 9.71 8.44
CA TYR A 51 9.20 9.42 9.11
C TYR A 51 10.20 10.50 8.72
N GLU A 52 10.64 11.25 9.72
CA GLU A 52 11.39 12.51 9.52
C GLU A 52 10.64 13.43 8.55
N GLU A 53 11.27 13.87 7.46
CA GLU A 53 10.66 14.73 6.44
C GLU A 53 10.04 13.94 5.27
N VAL A 54 9.99 12.61 5.36
CA VAL A 54 9.53 11.74 4.29
C VAL A 54 8.12 11.21 4.58
N SER A 55 7.19 11.48 3.66
CA SER A 55 5.85 10.88 3.64
C SER A 55 5.80 9.68 2.70
N ILE A 56 5.34 8.54 3.22
CA ILE A 56 5.12 7.31 2.45
C ILE A 56 3.67 6.86 2.60
N GLY A 57 3.00 6.66 1.48
CA GLY A 57 1.69 6.00 1.41
C GLY A 57 1.86 4.49 1.31
N MET A 58 1.09 3.75 2.07
CA MET A 58 1.11 2.29 2.07
C MET A 58 -0.29 1.76 1.78
N VAL A 59 -0.47 1.06 0.66
CA VAL A 59 -1.72 0.36 0.35
C VAL A 59 -1.79 -0.87 1.25
N VAL A 60 -2.84 -0.91 2.07
CA VAL A 60 -3.16 -2.02 2.96
C VAL A 60 -4.58 -2.50 2.72
N GLU A 61 -4.80 -3.78 3.02
CA GLU A 61 -6.14 -4.34 3.02
C GLU A 61 -6.75 -4.36 4.43
N ARG A 62 -8.04 -4.05 4.51
CA ARG A 62 -8.79 -4.33 5.74
C ARG A 62 -9.06 -5.84 5.85
N ARG A 63 -8.24 -6.57 6.61
CA ARG A 63 -8.56 -7.94 7.03
C ARG A 63 -9.36 -7.92 8.34
N LYS A 64 -10.45 -8.70 8.41
CA LYS A 64 -11.08 -9.02 9.70
C LYS A 64 -10.04 -9.76 10.57
N ARG A 65 -10.01 -9.47 11.87
CA ARG A 65 -9.12 -10.13 12.85
C ARG A 65 -9.08 -11.63 12.58
N ARG A 66 -7.94 -12.11 12.09
CA ARG A 66 -7.68 -13.55 12.00
C ARG A 66 -7.20 -13.95 13.38
N LYS A 67 -7.97 -14.76 14.10
CA LYS A 67 -7.46 -15.40 15.33
C LYS A 67 -6.22 -16.17 14.88
N ILE A 68 -5.05 -15.68 15.27
CA ILE A 68 -3.82 -16.43 15.14
C ILE A 68 -3.95 -17.51 16.22
N PRO A 69 -4.09 -18.79 15.87
CA PRO A 69 -4.04 -19.82 16.89
C PRO A 69 -2.61 -19.83 17.41
N PHE A 70 -2.42 -19.29 18.62
CA PHE A 70 -1.31 -19.74 19.45
C PHE A 70 -1.62 -21.20 19.77
N PHE A 71 -0.73 -22.10 19.34
CA PHE A 71 -0.79 -23.51 19.67
C PHE A 71 -0.86 -23.72 21.19
#